data_AF-A0A5C6QGL6-F1
#
_entry.id   AF-A0A5C6QGL6-F1
#
_cell.length_a   1.000
_cell.length_b   1.000
_cell.length_c   1.000
_cell.angle_alpha   90.00
_cell.angle_beta   90.00
_cell.angle_gamma   90.00
#
_symmetry.space_group_name_H-M   'P 1'
#
loop_
_entity.id
_entity.type
_entity.pdbx_description
1 polymer ?
#
loop_
_entity_poly.entity_id
_entity_poly.type
_entity_poly.pdbx_seq_one_letter_code
_entity_poly.pdbx_strand_id
1 'polypeptide(L)'
;MKLSTMIKSTFATSALLVSSLSFAANIEVNANGNDLAIKGYDTVSYFTKGEPTKGSDKFTAAYNGAIYQFSTANNRDLFQSEPSKYAPQYGGFCAFGVTMNKKFDTDPTAWHIRGDKLYLNLNKDVQKKWVTDIPGYIETAQINWVDIKGLTEEQIEKVYD
;
A
#
# COMPACT_ATOMS: atom_id res chain seq x y z
N MET A 1 -52.96 -8.83 55.02
CA MET A 1 -51.64 -8.22 55.29
C MET A 1 -50.75 -8.51 54.09
N LYS A 2 -50.58 -7.55 53.17
CA LYS A 2 -49.76 -7.72 51.94
C LYS A 2 -48.36 -7.16 52.21
N LEU A 3 -47.36 -8.02 52.03
CA LEU A 3 -45.97 -7.80 52.41
C LEU A 3 -45.16 -7.23 51.22
N SER A 4 -44.61 -6.04 51.45
CA SER A 4 -43.30 -5.50 51.02
C SER A 4 -42.87 -5.41 49.53
N THR A 5 -42.71 -4.15 49.11
CA THR A 5 -41.43 -3.45 48.78
C THR A 5 -40.50 -3.93 47.64
N MET A 6 -40.41 -3.05 46.61
CA MET A 6 -39.28 -2.62 45.77
C MET A 6 -38.20 -3.59 45.23
N ILE A 7 -38.01 -3.58 43.89
CA ILE A 7 -36.71 -3.57 43.18
C ILE A 7 -36.93 -2.78 41.85
N LYS A 8 -36.60 -1.48 41.78
CA LYS A 8 -35.35 -0.87 41.28
C LYS A 8 -34.91 -1.28 39.86
N SER A 9 -35.05 -0.30 38.95
CA SER A 9 -34.17 0.05 37.83
C SER A 9 -33.80 -1.05 36.82
N THR A 10 -34.39 -1.00 35.63
CA THR A 10 -33.92 -1.74 34.45
C THR A 10 -33.33 -0.79 33.40
N PHE A 11 -32.00 -0.77 33.37
CA PHE A 11 -31.12 -0.77 32.19
C PHE A 11 -31.55 0.05 30.96
N ALA A 12 -30.91 1.20 30.77
CA ALA A 12 -30.74 1.77 29.44
C ALA A 12 -29.48 2.64 29.37
N THR A 13 -28.32 2.04 29.08
CA THR A 13 -27.25 2.70 28.31
C THR A 13 -26.24 1.65 27.82
N SER A 14 -26.50 1.08 26.65
CA SER A 14 -25.42 0.50 25.83
C SER A 14 -24.70 1.66 25.16
N ALA A 15 -23.54 2.05 25.70
CA ALA A 15 -22.66 3.02 25.06
C ALA A 15 -21.62 2.29 24.20
N LEU A 16 -21.87 2.33 22.89
CA LEU A 16 -20.99 2.17 21.74
C LEU A 16 -19.51 1.82 22.03
N LEU A 17 -19.14 0.57 21.76
CA LEU A 17 -17.76 0.21 21.42
C LEU A 17 -17.50 0.69 19.98
N VAL A 18 -17.10 1.95 19.81
CA VAL A 18 -16.39 2.36 18.59
C VAL A 18 -14.98 1.81 18.72
N SER A 19 -14.75 0.62 18.19
CA SER A 19 -13.39 0.12 17.99
C SER A 19 -12.67 1.09 17.06
N SER A 20 -11.70 1.83 17.59
CA SER A 20 -10.76 2.61 16.81
C SER A 20 -9.99 1.65 15.90
N LEU A 21 -10.42 1.52 14.66
CA LEU A 21 -9.61 0.92 13.61
C LEU A 21 -8.41 1.85 13.43
N SER A 22 -7.31 1.52 14.10
CA SER A 22 -6.00 2.07 13.78
C SER A 22 -5.69 1.66 12.35
N PHE A 23 -5.83 2.59 11.41
CA PHE A 23 -5.27 2.46 10.08
C PHE A 23 -3.76 2.58 10.27
N ALA A 24 -3.07 1.45 10.36
CA ALA A 24 -1.65 1.38 10.08
C ALA A 24 -1.52 0.71 8.71
N ALA A 25 -0.65 1.22 7.85
CA ALA A 25 -0.35 0.59 6.59
C ALA A 25 0.06 -0.88 6.84
N ASN A 26 -0.46 -1.78 6.00
CA ASN A 26 0.05 -3.14 6.02
C ASN A 26 1.54 -3.08 5.68
N ILE A 27 2.35 -3.85 6.40
CA ILE A 27 3.79 -4.00 6.18
C ILE A 27 4.15 -4.40 4.74
N GLU A 28 3.17 -4.93 4.01
CA GLU A 28 3.25 -5.25 2.59
C GLU A 28 3.22 -4.01 1.68
N VAL A 29 2.88 -2.82 2.16
CA VAL A 29 2.75 -1.59 1.36
C VAL A 29 3.82 -0.57 1.75
N ASN A 30 4.47 0.01 0.74
CA ASN A 30 5.36 1.14 0.91
C ASN A 30 4.55 2.43 1.13
N ALA A 31 4.37 2.77 2.40
CA ALA A 31 3.71 3.98 2.86
C ALA A 31 4.59 4.72 3.88
N ASN A 32 4.44 6.04 3.93
CA ASN A 32 5.17 6.86 4.91
C ASN A 32 4.50 6.81 6.30
N GLY A 33 5.03 7.57 7.26
CA GLY A 33 4.51 7.61 8.64
C GLY A 33 3.08 8.14 8.82
N ASN A 34 2.43 8.61 7.75
CA ASN A 34 1.00 8.98 7.71
C ASN A 34 0.18 7.99 6.86
N ASP A 35 0.70 6.78 6.65
CA ASP A 35 0.13 5.72 5.83
C ASP A 35 -0.09 6.10 4.35
N LEU A 36 0.53 7.19 3.88
CA LEU A 36 0.40 7.65 2.51
C LEU A 36 1.26 6.79 1.60
N ALA A 37 0.60 5.99 0.76
CA ALA A 37 1.25 5.14 -0.22
C ALA A 37 1.99 5.99 -1.26
N ILE A 38 3.12 5.47 -1.76
CA ILE A 38 3.83 5.98 -2.95
C ILE A 38 4.02 7.51 -2.97
N LYS A 39 4.27 8.08 -1.79
CA LYS A 39 4.48 9.53 -1.60
C LYS A 39 3.33 10.38 -2.15
N GLY A 40 2.11 9.85 -2.20
CA GLY A 40 0.90 10.53 -2.67
C GLY A 40 0.82 10.76 -4.18
N TYR A 41 1.52 9.94 -4.97
CA TYR A 41 1.31 9.93 -6.41
C TYR A 41 0.09 9.10 -6.81
N ASP A 42 -0.58 9.50 -7.89
CA ASP A 42 -1.75 8.86 -8.43
C ASP A 42 -1.35 7.59 -9.21
N THR A 43 -1.61 6.40 -8.67
CA THR A 43 -1.31 5.12 -9.31
C THR A 43 -1.99 4.94 -10.68
N VAL A 44 -3.19 5.49 -10.85
CA VAL A 44 -3.97 5.34 -12.09
C VAL A 44 -3.39 6.20 -13.21
N SER A 45 -2.74 7.33 -12.87
CA SER A 45 -2.11 8.22 -13.85
C SER A 45 -1.01 7.55 -14.68
N TYR A 46 -0.27 6.60 -14.10
CA TYR A 46 0.76 5.81 -14.81
C TYR A 46 0.17 5.01 -15.99
N PHE A 47 -1.07 4.56 -15.87
CA PHE A 47 -1.75 3.75 -16.90
C PHE A 47 -2.57 4.60 -17.86
N THR A 48 -3.21 5.67 -17.35
CA THR A 48 -4.16 6.48 -18.12
C THR A 48 -3.50 7.64 -18.85
N LYS A 49 -2.53 8.30 -18.21
CA LYS A 49 -1.77 9.42 -18.77
C LYS A 49 -0.37 9.03 -19.23
N GLY A 50 0.15 7.90 -18.74
CA GLY A 50 1.51 7.47 -19.03
C GLY A 50 2.59 8.30 -18.32
N GLU A 51 2.23 8.99 -17.24
CA GLU A 51 3.14 9.83 -16.47
C GLU A 51 2.80 9.84 -14.98
N PRO A 52 3.79 9.99 -14.09
CA PRO A 52 3.57 10.08 -12.66
C PRO A 52 2.93 11.42 -12.33
N THR A 53 1.68 11.42 -11.89
CA THR A 53 0.96 12.64 -11.49
C THR A 53 0.81 12.69 -9.97
N LYS A 54 1.07 13.85 -9.36
CA LYS A 54 0.80 14.04 -7.93
C LYS A 54 -0.70 14.00 -7.65
N GLY A 55 -1.11 13.23 -6.65
CA GLY A 55 -2.47 13.19 -6.18
C GLY A 55 -2.83 14.37 -5.27
N SER A 56 -4.09 14.42 -4.86
CA SER A 56 -4.60 15.37 -3.86
C SER A 56 -5.27 14.62 -2.72
N ASP A 57 -5.15 15.18 -1.52
CA ASP A 57 -5.91 14.81 -0.32
C ASP A 57 -7.45 14.88 -0.49
N LYS A 58 -7.95 15.58 -1.51
CA LYS A 58 -9.38 15.63 -1.88
C LYS A 58 -9.91 14.35 -2.49
N PHE A 59 -9.04 13.56 -3.12
CA PHE A 59 -9.41 12.32 -3.82
C PHE A 59 -8.57 11.18 -3.26
N THR A 60 -9.11 10.46 -2.29
CA THR A 60 -8.41 9.38 -1.60
C THR A 60 -9.16 8.06 -1.65
N ALA A 61 -8.41 6.96 -1.54
CA ALA A 61 -8.96 5.63 -1.31
C ALA A 61 -8.02 4.86 -0.37
N ALA A 62 -8.60 4.05 0.54
CA ALA A 62 -7.84 3.15 1.39
C ALA A 62 -7.73 1.77 0.73
N TYR A 63 -6.53 1.19 0.71
CA TYR A 63 -6.28 -0.16 0.21
C TYR A 63 -5.06 -0.77 0.89
N ASN A 64 -5.20 -2.01 1.37
CA ASN A 64 -4.16 -2.73 2.14
C ASN A 64 -3.56 -1.89 3.29
N GLY A 65 -4.43 -1.19 4.03
CA GLY A 65 -4.05 -0.36 5.18
C GLY A 65 -3.43 1.00 4.81
N ALA A 66 -3.10 1.25 3.54
CA ALA A 66 -2.50 2.51 3.10
C ALA A 66 -3.52 3.45 2.43
N ILE A 67 -3.23 4.75 2.48
CA ILE A 67 -3.99 5.82 1.84
C ILE A 67 -3.36 6.12 0.48
N TYR A 68 -4.14 5.99 -0.58
CA TYR A 68 -3.78 6.40 -1.93
C TYR A 68 -4.43 7.75 -2.24
N GLN A 69 -3.69 8.64 -2.91
CA GLN A 69 -4.18 9.93 -3.39
C GLN A 69 -4.26 9.94 -4.91
N PHE A 70 -5.25 10.63 -5.45
CA PHE A 70 -5.52 10.68 -6.89
C PHE A 70 -5.58 12.13 -7.38
N SER A 71 -5.20 12.34 -8.63
CA SER A 71 -5.21 13.67 -9.26
C SER A 71 -6.63 14.10 -9.65
N THR A 72 -7.55 13.14 -9.78
CA THR A 72 -8.95 13.37 -10.12
C THR A 72 -9.87 12.39 -9.38
N ALA A 73 -11.13 12.76 -9.22
CA ALA A 73 -12.17 11.85 -8.71
C ALA A 73 -12.31 10.59 -9.57
N ASN A 74 -12.27 10.74 -10.90
CA ASN A 74 -12.34 9.61 -11.83
C ASN A 74 -11.22 8.59 -11.61
N ASN A 75 -9.98 9.05 -11.36
CA ASN A 75 -8.86 8.15 -11.08
C ASN A 75 -9.03 7.40 -9.75
N ARG A 76 -9.54 8.08 -8.70
CA ARG A 76 -9.91 7.40 -7.45
C ARG A 76 -10.96 6.33 -7.70
N ASP A 77 -11.99 6.64 -8.49
CA ASP A 77 -13.10 5.72 -8.74
C ASP A 77 -12.64 4.50 -9.56
N LEU A 78 -11.75 4.71 -10.56
CA LEU A 78 -11.07 3.62 -11.27
C LEU A 78 -10.27 2.73 -10.31
N PHE A 79 -9.47 3.33 -9.42
CA PHE A 79 -8.71 2.58 -8.43
C PHE A 79 -9.63 1.77 -7.50
N GLN A 80 -10.69 2.38 -6.97
CA GLN A 80 -11.64 1.69 -6.09
C GLN A 80 -12.35 0.52 -6.77
N SER A 81 -12.61 0.63 -8.07
CA SER A 81 -13.26 -0.44 -8.84
C SER A 81 -12.38 -1.67 -9.03
N GLU A 82 -11.06 -1.49 -9.18
CA GLU A 82 -10.11 -2.58 -9.42
C GLU A 82 -8.72 -2.28 -8.80
N PRO A 83 -8.60 -2.24 -7.45
CA PRO A 83 -7.37 -1.78 -6.80
C PRO A 83 -6.13 -2.60 -7.17
N SER A 84 -6.28 -3.91 -7.33
CA SER A 84 -5.19 -4.83 -7.68
C SER A 84 -4.56 -4.57 -9.05
N LYS A 85 -5.29 -3.93 -9.97
CA LYS A 85 -4.78 -3.52 -11.28
C LYS A 85 -3.88 -2.30 -11.19
N TYR A 86 -4.28 -1.33 -10.38
CA TYR A 86 -3.61 -0.03 -10.32
C TYR A 86 -2.56 0.06 -9.20
N ALA A 87 -2.71 -0.71 -8.13
CA ALA A 87 -1.71 -0.77 -7.06
C ALA A 87 -0.35 -1.25 -7.62
N PRO A 88 0.76 -0.63 -7.19
CA PRO A 88 2.08 -1.05 -7.62
C PRO A 88 2.39 -2.48 -7.16
N GLN A 89 3.15 -3.21 -7.97
CA GLN A 89 3.69 -4.50 -7.56
C GLN A 89 4.61 -4.34 -6.35
N TYR A 90 4.69 -5.42 -5.57
CA TYR A 90 5.49 -5.45 -4.33
C TYR A 90 5.12 -4.31 -3.38
N GLY A 91 3.83 -3.93 -3.35
CA GLY A 91 3.31 -2.85 -2.50
C GLY A 91 3.90 -1.47 -2.75
N GLY A 92 4.63 -1.27 -3.85
CA GLY A 92 5.33 0.00 -4.13
C GLY A 92 6.74 0.08 -3.55
N PHE A 93 7.27 -1.01 -2.99
CA PHE A 93 8.71 -1.13 -2.72
C PHE A 93 9.50 -1.30 -4.02
N CYS A 94 10.80 -1.01 -3.97
CA CYS A 94 11.69 -1.08 -5.13
C CYS A 94 11.69 -2.49 -5.73
N ALA A 95 11.21 -2.63 -6.97
CA ALA A 95 11.14 -3.91 -7.67
C ALA A 95 12.52 -4.58 -7.80
N PHE A 96 13.59 -3.80 -7.96
CA PHE A 96 14.96 -4.32 -7.95
C PHE A 96 15.43 -4.70 -6.54
N GLY A 97 15.07 -3.93 -5.51
CA GLY A 97 15.40 -4.25 -4.12
C GLY A 97 14.81 -5.59 -3.69
N VAL A 98 13.59 -5.91 -4.14
CA VAL A 98 12.95 -7.20 -3.86
C VAL A 98 13.74 -8.38 -4.45
N THR A 99 14.43 -8.21 -5.59
CA THR A 99 15.34 -9.26 -6.13
C THR A 99 16.50 -9.60 -5.20
N MET A 100 16.80 -8.70 -4.27
CA MET A 100 17.88 -8.84 -3.28
C MET A 100 17.33 -9.10 -1.87
N ASN A 101 16.07 -9.52 -1.74
CA ASN A 101 15.38 -9.64 -0.45
C ASN A 101 15.42 -8.34 0.36
N LYS A 102 15.20 -7.17 -0.26
CA LYS A 102 15.15 -5.89 0.44
C LYS A 102 13.87 -5.13 0.13
N LYS A 103 13.32 -4.44 1.13
CA LYS A 103 12.23 -3.46 0.98
C LYS A 103 12.83 -2.07 1.01
N PHE A 104 13.08 -1.50 -0.17
CA PHE A 104 13.53 -0.11 -0.28
C PHE A 104 12.38 0.80 -0.70
N ASP A 105 12.36 2.01 -0.15
CA ASP A 105 11.49 3.08 -0.63
C ASP A 105 11.75 3.38 -2.12
N THR A 106 10.82 4.08 -2.78
CA THR A 106 10.85 4.30 -4.23
C THR A 106 10.74 5.76 -4.61
N ASP A 107 11.32 6.09 -5.75
CA ASP A 107 11.07 7.34 -6.45
C ASP A 107 9.87 7.13 -7.39
N PRO A 108 8.73 7.83 -7.19
CA PRO A 108 7.56 7.70 -8.05
C PRO A 108 7.85 8.04 -9.52
N THR A 109 8.93 8.77 -9.80
CA THR A 109 9.36 9.05 -11.17
C THR A 109 10.18 7.91 -11.79
N ALA A 110 10.73 6.99 -11.00
CA ALA A 110 11.50 5.83 -11.46
C ALA A 110 10.61 4.58 -11.58
N TRP A 111 9.77 4.56 -12.63
CA TRP A 111 8.70 3.57 -12.78
C TRP A 111 8.69 2.91 -14.16
N HIS A 112 8.03 1.76 -14.26
CA HIS A 112 7.78 1.07 -15.52
C HIS A 112 6.44 0.33 -15.49
N ILE A 113 5.72 0.30 -16.61
CA ILE A 113 4.58 -0.59 -16.81
C ILE A 113 5.03 -1.81 -17.61
N ARG A 114 4.82 -3.02 -17.08
CA ARG A 114 5.06 -4.28 -17.81
C ARG A 114 3.90 -5.24 -17.55
N GLY A 115 3.24 -5.69 -18.63
CA GLY A 115 2.12 -6.62 -18.52
C GLY A 115 0.99 -6.08 -17.63
N ASP A 116 0.58 -4.83 -17.89
CA ASP A 116 -0.47 -4.11 -17.14
C ASP A 116 -0.22 -3.98 -15.63
N LYS A 117 1.05 -4.05 -15.22
CA LYS A 117 1.46 -3.90 -13.82
C LYS A 117 2.46 -2.77 -13.67
N LEU A 118 2.29 -1.97 -12.62
CA LEU A 118 3.17 -0.87 -12.24
C LEU A 118 4.31 -1.36 -11.35
N TYR A 119 5.54 -1.07 -11.75
CA TYR A 119 6.77 -1.34 -11.01
C TYR A 119 7.46 -0.02 -10.69
N LEU A 120 7.94 0.12 -9.45
CA LEU A 120 8.68 1.29 -8.98
C LEU A 120 10.09 0.88 -8.59
N ASN A 121 11.06 1.79 -8.72
CA ASN A 121 12.44 1.59 -8.33
C ASN A 121 12.88 2.67 -7.34
N LEU A 122 13.95 2.37 -6.59
CA LEU A 122 14.52 3.26 -5.57
C LEU A 122 14.84 4.65 -6.14
N ASN A 123 15.42 4.68 -7.33
CA ASN A 123 15.76 5.89 -8.07
C ASN A 123 16.02 5.54 -9.55
N LYS A 124 16.34 6.55 -10.36
CA LYS A 124 16.63 6.40 -11.79
C LYS A 124 17.85 5.53 -12.12
N ASP A 125 18.86 5.50 -11.27
CA ASP A 125 20.05 4.67 -11.53
C ASP A 125 19.78 3.19 -11.25
N VAL A 126 19.05 2.90 -10.17
CA VAL A 126 18.53 1.54 -9.91
C VAL A 126 17.55 1.12 -11.00
N GLN A 127 16.72 2.03 -11.50
CA GLN A 127 15.86 1.76 -12.64
C GLN A 127 16.67 1.35 -13.88
N LYS A 128 17.75 2.08 -14.22
CA LYS A 128 18.65 1.72 -15.34
C LYS A 128 19.18 0.30 -15.20
N LYS A 129 19.50 -0.14 -13.97
CA LYS A 129 19.90 -1.52 -13.71
C LYS A 129 18.74 -2.50 -13.88
N TRP A 130 17.57 -2.18 -13.32
CA TRP A 130 16.40 -3.06 -13.41
C TRP A 130 15.92 -3.28 -14.85
N VAL A 131 15.97 -2.25 -15.70
CA VAL A 131 15.51 -2.39 -17.10
C VAL A 131 16.42 -3.27 -17.97
N THR A 132 17.62 -3.65 -17.52
CA THR A 132 18.50 -4.53 -18.30
C THR A 132 17.97 -5.96 -18.40
N ASP A 133 17.13 -6.40 -17.46
CA ASP A 133 16.51 -7.72 -17.47
C ASP A 133 15.17 -7.73 -16.70
N ILE A 134 14.20 -6.99 -17.21
CA ILE A 134 12.87 -6.91 -16.59
C ILE A 134 12.25 -8.31 -16.36
N PRO A 135 12.24 -9.24 -17.34
CA PRO A 135 11.64 -10.56 -17.14
C PRO A 135 12.33 -11.34 -16.01
N GLY A 136 13.66 -11.44 -16.02
CA GLY A 136 14.41 -12.20 -15.00
C GLY A 136 14.31 -11.58 -13.61
N TYR A 137 14.33 -10.24 -13.51
CA TYR A 137 14.12 -9.56 -12.23
C TYR A 137 12.68 -9.69 -11.71
N ILE A 138 11.67 -9.71 -12.58
CA ILE A 138 10.30 -9.97 -12.14
C ILE A 138 10.16 -11.38 -11.60
N GLU A 139 10.70 -12.40 -12.28
CA GLU A 139 10.68 -13.79 -11.82
C GLU A 139 11.36 -13.93 -10.44
N THR A 140 12.56 -13.39 -10.30
CA THR A 140 13.31 -13.41 -9.04
C THR A 140 12.56 -12.68 -7.93
N ALA A 141 12.06 -11.46 -8.21
CA ALA A 141 11.33 -10.68 -7.22
C ALA A 141 9.99 -11.33 -6.84
N GLN A 142 9.32 -12.05 -7.74
CA GLN A 142 8.09 -12.79 -7.41
C GLN A 142 8.36 -13.90 -6.39
N ILE A 143 9.44 -14.65 -6.56
CA ILE A 143 9.86 -15.69 -5.60
C ILE A 143 10.16 -15.05 -4.26
N ASN A 144 11.09 -14.10 -4.23
CA ASN A 144 11.52 -13.44 -2.99
C ASN A 144 10.38 -12.71 -2.26
N TRP A 145 9.44 -12.12 -3.00
CA TRP A 145 8.31 -11.42 -2.39
C TRP A 145 7.42 -12.34 -1.55
N VAL A 146 7.27 -13.61 -1.93
CA VAL A 146 6.51 -14.58 -1.13
C VAL A 146 7.10 -14.69 0.27
N ASP A 147 8.42 -14.65 0.39
CA ASP A 147 9.14 -14.83 1.65
C ASP A 147 9.20 -13.54 2.48
N ILE A 148 9.37 -12.38 1.84
CA ILE A 148 9.63 -11.12 2.57
C ILE A 148 8.40 -10.22 2.77
N LYS A 149 7.29 -10.44 2.05
CA LYS A 149 6.14 -9.50 2.08
C LYS A 149 5.61 -9.25 3.49
N GLY A 150 5.56 -10.28 4.33
CA GLY A 150 5.07 -10.20 5.71
C GLY A 150 6.09 -9.74 6.75
N LEU A 151 7.32 -9.42 6.35
CA LEU A 151 8.43 -9.08 7.25
C LEU A 151 8.74 -7.57 7.25
N THR A 152 9.18 -7.05 8.40
CA THR A 152 9.77 -5.69 8.50
C THR A 152 11.14 -5.67 7.84
N GLU A 153 11.64 -4.48 7.51
CA GLU A 153 13.04 -4.31 7.05
C GLU A 153 14.02 -4.92 8.06
N GLU A 154 13.83 -4.66 9.36
CA GLU A 154 14.67 -5.24 10.42
C GLU A 154 14.59 -6.77 10.49
N GLN A 155 13.41 -7.36 10.27
CA GLN A 155 13.25 -8.81 10.23
C GLN A 155 13.92 -9.42 9.00
N ILE A 156 13.85 -8.75 7.86
CA ILE A 156 14.52 -9.16 6.63
C ILE A 156 16.05 -9.18 6.82
N GLU A 157 16.62 -8.12 7.38
CA GLU A 157 18.06 -8.04 7.67
C GLU A 157 18.51 -9.21 8.55
N LYS A 158 17.76 -9.54 9.60
CA LYS A 158 18.09 -10.67 10.48
C LYS A 158 18.05 -12.05 9.80
N VAL A 159 17.29 -12.20 8.72
CA VAL A 159 17.11 -13.48 8.01
C VAL A 159 18.09 -13.62 6.85
N TYR A 160 18.46 -12.52 6.19
CA TYR A 160 19.16 -12.54 4.91
C TYR A 160 20.52 -11.81 4.88
N ASP A 161 20.93 -11.11 5.95
CA ASP A 161 22.29 -10.57 6.12
C ASP A 161 23.17 -11.44 7.02
#